data_AF-A0A6A9V1L2-F1
#
_entry.id   AF-A0A6A9V1L2-F1
#
_cell.length_a   1.000
_cell.length_b   1.000
_cell.length_c   1.000
_cell.angle_alpha   90.00
_cell.angle_beta   90.00
_cell.angle_gamma   90.00
#
_symmetry.space_group_name_H-M   'P 1'
#
loop_
_entity.id
_entity.type
_entity.pdbx_description
1 polymer ?
#
loop_
_entity_poly.entity_id
_entity_poly.type
_entity_poly.pdbx_seq_one_letter_code
_entity_poly.pdbx_strand_id
1 'polypeptide(L)'
;MGLRDLRLHLASALGLSTPGAGSVLRTTTADRTLSWLQELWTSATEGHEQPISVGSGVALACTGSLARGDGGPLSDLDLVLLHDGRAMSPTDLAEVADRLWYPLWDSGVGLDHSVRSAAQCRQVASGDLAVAAAMLDLRPVAGDEKLVTSVSRQLAEDWRAQSRKRLPELVEAVAERHRGAGDLSQSLQPDLKEARGGLRDMVVLQALTRSWLADRPHGAPDRAYAQLLDVRDALHVVTGRSRTILAREDQQPVAELLGLEDADELLTVVSSAARVVHQALYTTMRSARQSQQARARRIGPRRPQLEPLGHGLYLHEGEVVLGRGSDLDDPLLVLRAAVAAASRGLPLGPATVTNLATQGAQLSHPWPPAARELLVALLDTGDGLLEVWEALDQAGVVQRWLPAWTAVRSRPQRNGVHRHTVDRHLLETVLQASRGPSPRSRRDLLLVAALLHDIGKVRGAQDHSRSGEPLARAAALDLGFCAADADLVARLVREHLTLIGLATSRDPTDPQTLTEAAAAVDGRVEVVDLLAALTEADARAVGGTVWTPWRATLLHSLTAHLRASLARGDDGGPGPHGAGQG
;
A
#
# COMPACT_ATOMS: atom_id res chain seq x y z
N MET A 1 33.92 17.14 -14.12
CA MET A 1 32.89 16.71 -13.15
C MET A 1 32.31 15.41 -13.66
N GLY A 2 32.32 14.34 -12.87
CA GLY A 2 31.74 13.06 -13.29
C GLY A 2 30.22 13.18 -13.48
N LEU A 3 29.61 12.25 -14.24
CA LEU A 3 28.17 12.30 -14.55
C LEU A 3 27.31 12.27 -13.29
N ARG A 4 27.69 11.46 -12.28
CA ARG A 4 26.99 11.41 -10.99
C ARG A 4 26.94 12.77 -10.31
N ASP A 5 28.09 13.42 -10.17
CA ASP A 5 28.21 14.70 -9.47
C ASP A 5 27.48 15.81 -10.23
N LEU A 6 27.51 15.76 -11.56
CA LEU A 6 26.75 16.68 -12.41
C LEU A 6 25.25 16.57 -12.14
N ARG A 7 24.69 15.35 -12.09
CA ARG A 7 23.25 15.15 -11.81
C ARG A 7 22.85 15.62 -10.42
N LEU A 8 23.67 15.34 -9.40
CA LEU A 8 23.43 15.82 -8.03
C LEU A 8 23.52 17.34 -7.92
N HIS A 9 24.46 17.96 -8.63
CA HIS A 9 24.60 19.40 -8.67
C HIS A 9 23.37 20.07 -9.30
N LEU A 10 22.88 19.55 -10.42
CA LEU A 10 21.64 20.02 -11.05
C LEU A 10 20.43 19.87 -10.12
N ALA A 11 20.33 18.74 -9.42
CA ALA A 11 19.26 18.49 -8.44
C ALA A 11 19.30 19.48 -7.27
N SER A 12 20.48 19.79 -6.77
CA SER A 12 20.65 20.74 -5.67
C SER A 12 20.36 22.18 -6.09
N ALA A 13 20.66 22.54 -7.35
CA ALA A 13 20.51 23.90 -7.87
C ALA A 13 19.05 24.30 -8.17
N LEU A 14 18.21 23.36 -8.58
CA LEU A 14 16.83 23.66 -9.01
C LEU A 14 15.84 23.80 -7.84
N GLY A 15 16.16 23.24 -6.66
CA GLY A 15 15.25 23.16 -5.52
C GLY A 15 14.03 22.25 -5.83
N LEU A 16 13.42 21.64 -4.80
CA LEU A 16 12.28 20.73 -4.99
C LEU A 16 11.00 21.18 -4.27
N SER A 17 11.02 22.33 -3.59
CA SER A 17 9.91 22.81 -2.78
C SER A 17 8.77 23.45 -3.58
N THR A 18 9.00 23.80 -4.85
CA THR A 18 7.96 24.41 -5.70
C THR A 18 7.24 23.35 -6.55
N PRO A 19 5.90 23.40 -6.67
CA PRO A 19 5.15 22.48 -7.52
C PRO A 19 5.70 22.42 -8.95
N GLY A 20 5.93 21.21 -9.46
CA GLY A 20 6.47 20.98 -10.81
C GLY A 20 7.99 21.01 -10.92
N ALA A 21 8.73 21.44 -9.88
CA ALA A 21 10.19 21.46 -9.90
C ALA A 21 10.80 20.07 -10.14
N GLY A 22 10.23 19.01 -9.56
CA GLY A 22 10.68 17.65 -9.80
C GLY A 22 10.59 17.22 -11.27
N SER A 23 9.54 17.65 -11.99
CA SER A 23 9.44 17.39 -13.43
C SER A 23 10.54 18.12 -14.21
N VAL A 24 10.78 19.41 -13.90
CA VAL A 24 11.84 20.21 -14.53
C VAL A 24 13.21 19.61 -14.26
N LEU A 25 13.45 19.16 -13.03
CA LEU A 25 14.67 18.46 -12.64
C LEU A 25 14.90 17.21 -13.48
N ARG A 26 13.90 16.32 -13.57
CA ARG A 26 14.01 15.07 -14.32
C ARG A 26 14.27 15.32 -15.80
N THR A 27 13.57 16.27 -16.42
CA THR A 27 13.81 16.66 -17.82
C THR A 27 15.22 17.20 -18.01
N THR A 28 15.64 18.17 -17.18
CA THR A 28 16.98 18.78 -17.29
C THR A 28 18.10 17.75 -17.10
N THR A 29 17.92 16.85 -16.13
CA THR A 29 18.87 15.77 -15.82
C THR A 29 18.94 14.74 -16.95
N ALA A 30 17.79 14.39 -17.53
CA ALA A 30 17.71 13.48 -18.67
C ALA A 30 18.38 14.09 -19.91
N ASP A 31 18.07 15.34 -20.26
CA ASP A 31 18.67 16.03 -21.41
C ASP A 31 20.18 16.14 -21.27
N ARG A 32 20.68 16.51 -20.08
CA ARG A 32 22.12 16.59 -19.84
C ARG A 32 22.80 15.23 -19.87
N THR A 33 22.12 14.19 -19.38
CA THR A 33 22.59 12.80 -19.48
C THR A 33 22.69 12.35 -20.92
N LEU A 34 21.65 12.60 -21.73
CA LEU A 34 21.63 12.21 -23.14
C LEU A 34 22.73 12.93 -23.92
N SER A 35 22.92 14.23 -23.69
CA SER A 35 24.05 15.00 -24.26
C SER A 35 25.39 14.37 -23.90
N TRP A 36 25.60 14.00 -22.64
CA TRP A 36 26.84 13.38 -22.19
C TRP A 36 27.06 12.00 -22.84
N LEU A 37 26.00 11.19 -22.98
CA LEU A 37 26.08 9.89 -23.66
C LEU A 37 26.37 10.05 -25.16
N GLN A 38 25.86 11.11 -25.80
CA GLN A 38 26.15 11.43 -27.20
C GLN A 38 27.60 11.89 -27.39
N GLU A 39 28.11 12.73 -26.49
CA GLU A 39 29.53 13.13 -26.46
C GLU A 39 30.43 11.89 -26.30
N LEU A 40 30.09 11.00 -25.35
CA LEU A 40 30.80 9.74 -25.14
C LEU A 40 30.73 8.82 -26.37
N TRP A 41 29.57 8.74 -27.03
CA TRP A 41 29.41 7.99 -28.27
C TRP A 41 30.33 8.52 -29.37
N THR A 42 30.40 9.83 -29.55
CA THR A 42 31.31 10.45 -30.53
C THR A 42 32.75 10.05 -30.20
N SER A 43 33.19 10.21 -28.95
CA SER A 43 34.55 9.81 -28.56
C SER A 43 34.82 8.31 -28.63
N ALA A 44 33.82 7.45 -28.44
CA ALA A 44 33.98 6.00 -28.55
C ALA A 44 34.04 5.52 -30.01
N THR A 45 33.45 6.28 -30.94
CA THR A 45 33.39 5.96 -32.37
C THR A 45 34.42 6.73 -33.20
N GLU A 46 35.13 7.68 -32.58
CA GLU A 46 36.29 8.37 -33.15
C GLU A 46 37.37 7.37 -33.60
N GLY A 47 37.79 7.48 -34.86
CA GLY A 47 38.83 6.65 -35.48
C GLY A 47 38.33 5.57 -36.43
N HIS A 48 37.02 5.30 -36.49
CA HIS A 48 36.46 4.41 -37.51
C HIS A 48 36.52 5.04 -38.91
N GLU A 49 36.84 4.21 -39.92
CA GLU A 49 36.95 4.65 -41.33
C GLU A 49 35.67 5.31 -41.87
N GLN A 50 34.50 4.91 -41.36
CA GLN A 50 33.22 5.55 -41.66
C GLN A 50 32.49 5.99 -40.38
N PRO A 51 31.83 7.16 -40.40
CA PRO A 51 31.03 7.62 -39.26
C PRO A 51 29.92 6.64 -38.92
N ILE A 52 29.89 6.15 -37.68
CA ILE A 52 28.82 5.28 -37.18
C ILE A 52 27.58 6.14 -36.92
N SER A 53 26.72 6.22 -37.94
CA SER A 53 25.55 7.10 -38.02
C SER A 53 24.33 6.35 -38.60
N VAL A 54 23.28 7.05 -39.02
CA VAL A 54 22.08 6.42 -39.58
C VAL A 54 22.43 5.49 -40.75
N GLY A 55 22.03 4.22 -40.65
CA GLY A 55 22.36 3.15 -41.61
C GLY A 55 23.68 2.41 -41.36
N SER A 56 24.42 2.72 -40.28
CA SER A 56 25.65 2.02 -39.92
C SER A 56 25.43 0.64 -39.30
N GLY A 57 24.17 0.25 -39.04
CA GLY A 57 23.85 -1.04 -38.42
C GLY A 57 24.29 -1.17 -36.96
N VAL A 58 24.73 -0.08 -36.30
CA VAL A 58 25.10 -0.06 -34.88
C VAL A 58 24.55 1.21 -34.21
N ALA A 59 23.93 1.07 -33.03
CA ALA A 59 23.31 2.18 -32.32
C ALA A 59 23.37 2.01 -30.80
N LEU A 60 23.58 3.10 -30.07
CA LEU A 60 23.36 3.15 -28.63
C LEU A 60 21.90 3.53 -28.36
N ALA A 61 21.23 2.72 -27.56
CA ALA A 61 19.87 2.94 -27.10
C ALA A 61 19.80 2.93 -25.57
N CYS A 62 18.78 3.58 -25.02
CA CYS A 62 18.45 3.52 -23.60
C CYS A 62 17.07 2.88 -23.39
N THR A 63 16.88 2.34 -22.20
CA THR A 63 15.61 1.81 -21.73
C THR A 63 15.31 2.33 -20.33
N GLY A 64 14.24 1.84 -19.71
CA GLY A 64 13.97 2.13 -18.32
C GLY A 64 13.69 3.60 -18.03
N SER A 65 14.20 4.08 -16.89
CA SER A 65 13.82 5.39 -16.34
C SER A 65 14.31 6.58 -17.17
N LEU A 66 15.50 6.47 -17.77
CA LEU A 66 16.02 7.48 -18.68
C LEU A 66 15.13 7.61 -19.92
N ALA A 67 14.74 6.48 -20.52
CA ALA A 67 13.93 6.49 -21.73
C ALA A 67 12.50 7.01 -21.48
N ARG A 68 11.93 6.76 -20.29
CA ARG A 68 10.63 7.32 -19.88
C ARG A 68 10.69 8.79 -19.47
N GLY A 69 11.88 9.33 -19.20
CA GLY A 69 12.05 10.67 -18.63
C GLY A 69 11.64 10.76 -17.15
N ASP A 70 11.59 9.61 -16.46
CA ASP A 70 11.26 9.52 -15.04
C ASP A 70 12.47 9.16 -14.17
N GLY A 71 13.68 9.17 -14.72
CA GLY A 71 14.93 8.96 -13.98
C GLY A 71 15.19 10.07 -12.96
N GLY A 72 15.58 9.67 -11.75
CA GLY A 72 15.99 10.59 -10.70
C GLY A 72 17.48 10.93 -10.75
N PRO A 73 17.98 11.79 -9.85
CA PRO A 73 19.37 12.26 -9.86
C PRO A 73 20.42 11.15 -9.82
N LEU A 74 20.09 10.06 -9.12
CA LEU A 74 20.96 8.90 -8.92
C LEU A 74 20.36 7.62 -9.51
N SER A 75 19.38 7.72 -10.41
CA SER A 75 18.86 6.54 -11.10
C SER A 75 19.90 5.92 -12.02
N ASP A 76 19.89 4.59 -12.04
CA ASP A 76 20.75 3.78 -12.88
C ASP A 76 20.49 4.04 -14.37
N LEU A 77 21.52 3.80 -15.18
CA LEU A 77 21.47 3.83 -16.63
C LEU A 77 21.25 2.42 -17.16
N ASP A 78 20.13 2.22 -17.86
CA ASP A 78 19.85 0.98 -18.58
C ASP A 78 20.14 1.20 -20.07
N LEU A 79 21.28 0.69 -20.57
CA LEU A 79 21.77 0.93 -21.93
C LEU A 79 21.85 -0.36 -22.77
N VAL A 80 21.58 -0.23 -24.06
CA VAL A 80 21.72 -1.32 -25.02
C VAL A 80 22.50 -0.84 -26.23
N LEU A 81 23.66 -1.45 -26.50
CA LEU A 81 24.35 -1.31 -27.76
C LEU A 81 23.77 -2.31 -28.76
N LEU A 82 23.00 -1.80 -29.70
CA LEU A 82 22.34 -2.57 -30.74
C LEU A 82 23.25 -2.74 -31.95
N HIS A 83 23.22 -3.92 -32.56
CA HIS A 83 23.91 -4.19 -33.81
C HIS A 83 23.06 -5.05 -34.76
N ASP A 84 23.26 -4.91 -36.07
CA ASP A 84 22.62 -5.74 -37.10
C ASP A 84 23.39 -7.04 -37.40
N GLY A 85 24.63 -7.15 -36.89
CA GLY A 85 25.52 -8.30 -37.05
C GLY A 85 26.17 -8.40 -38.44
N ARG A 86 26.05 -7.37 -39.27
CA ARG A 86 26.57 -7.35 -40.65
C ARG A 86 27.48 -6.16 -40.89
N ALA A 87 27.13 -4.99 -40.38
CA ALA A 87 27.80 -3.74 -40.70
C ALA A 87 29.14 -3.54 -39.97
N MET A 88 29.34 -4.23 -38.85
CA MET A 88 30.55 -4.12 -38.01
C MET A 88 31.06 -5.50 -37.62
N SER A 89 32.39 -5.67 -37.61
CA SER A 89 32.99 -6.93 -37.17
C SER A 89 32.80 -7.12 -35.66
N PRO A 90 32.79 -8.36 -35.14
CA PRO A 90 32.68 -8.60 -33.70
C PRO A 90 33.79 -7.93 -32.88
N THR A 91 35.00 -7.82 -33.43
CA THR A 91 36.14 -7.19 -32.77
C THR A 91 35.94 -5.68 -32.65
N ASP A 92 35.56 -5.02 -33.75
CA ASP A 92 35.29 -3.57 -33.75
C ASP A 92 34.12 -3.22 -32.83
N LEU A 93 33.08 -4.06 -32.81
CA LEU A 93 31.93 -3.88 -31.92
C LEU A 93 32.33 -4.00 -30.45
N ALA A 94 33.22 -4.93 -30.11
CA ALA A 94 33.75 -5.08 -28.76
C ALA A 94 34.60 -3.87 -28.36
N GLU A 95 35.40 -3.32 -29.28
CA GLU A 95 36.18 -2.10 -29.03
C GLU A 95 35.28 -0.88 -28.76
N VAL A 96 34.25 -0.67 -29.59
CA VAL A 96 33.26 0.40 -29.36
C VAL A 96 32.55 0.20 -28.02
N ALA A 97 32.15 -1.04 -27.71
CA ALA A 97 31.52 -1.37 -26.44
C ALA A 97 32.42 -1.01 -25.24
N ASP A 98 33.69 -1.44 -25.26
CA ASP A 98 34.66 -1.15 -24.21
C ASP A 98 34.87 0.37 -24.02
N ARG A 99 35.02 1.11 -25.14
CA ARG A 99 35.18 2.57 -25.11
C ARG A 99 33.93 3.31 -24.59
N LEU A 100 32.75 2.71 -24.66
CA LEU A 100 31.53 3.22 -24.04
C LEU A 100 31.43 2.83 -22.56
N TRP A 101 31.67 1.56 -22.22
CA TRP A 101 31.37 1.03 -20.90
C TRP A 101 32.39 1.43 -19.83
N TYR A 102 33.69 1.45 -20.13
CA TYR A 102 34.71 1.82 -19.13
C TYR A 102 34.48 3.24 -18.56
N PRO A 103 34.28 4.29 -19.38
CA PRO A 103 34.01 5.63 -18.84
C PRO A 103 32.70 5.71 -18.06
N LEU A 104 31.70 4.89 -18.41
CA LEU A 104 30.43 4.84 -17.69
C LEU A 104 30.56 4.15 -16.33
N TRP A 105 31.31 3.06 -16.22
CA TRP A 105 31.62 2.43 -14.93
C TRP A 105 32.40 3.38 -14.02
N ASP A 106 33.34 4.14 -14.58
CA ASP A 106 34.13 5.13 -13.84
C ASP A 106 33.34 6.41 -13.50
N SER A 107 32.15 6.60 -14.07
CA SER A 107 31.32 7.80 -13.85
C SER A 107 30.66 7.87 -12.47
N GLY A 108 30.66 6.75 -11.74
CA GLY A 108 30.01 6.58 -10.45
C GLY A 108 28.48 6.41 -10.51
N VAL A 109 27.89 6.39 -11.71
CA VAL A 109 26.46 6.09 -11.92
C VAL A 109 26.27 4.59 -12.08
N GLY A 110 25.20 4.03 -11.50
CA GLY A 110 24.86 2.63 -11.73
C GLY A 110 24.58 2.37 -13.21
N LEU A 111 25.11 1.26 -13.75
CA LEU A 111 24.98 0.89 -15.16
C LEU A 111 24.52 -0.56 -15.28
N ASP A 112 23.34 -0.76 -15.88
CA ASP A 112 22.96 -2.01 -16.51
C ASP A 112 23.13 -1.84 -18.03
N HIS A 113 23.93 -2.71 -18.66
CA HIS A 113 24.25 -2.58 -20.07
C HIS A 113 24.22 -3.93 -20.78
N SER A 114 24.01 -3.89 -22.08
CA SER A 114 24.08 -5.09 -22.92
C SER A 114 24.46 -4.77 -24.35
N VAL A 115 25.11 -5.71 -25.02
CA VAL A 115 25.36 -5.67 -26.47
C VAL A 115 24.48 -6.74 -27.11
N ARG A 116 23.54 -6.34 -27.96
CA ARG A 116 22.50 -7.25 -28.49
C ARG A 116 22.12 -6.96 -29.93
N SER A 117 21.90 -8.01 -30.70
CA SER A 117 21.14 -7.95 -31.94
C SER A 117 19.63 -7.86 -31.67
N ALA A 118 18.86 -7.53 -32.71
CA ALA A 118 17.40 -7.59 -32.67
C ALA A 118 16.88 -8.95 -32.21
N ALA A 119 17.47 -10.05 -32.70
CA ALA A 119 17.08 -11.41 -32.35
C ALA A 119 17.34 -11.72 -30.87
N GLN A 120 18.49 -11.29 -30.34
CA GLN A 120 18.82 -11.47 -28.92
C GLN A 120 17.91 -10.64 -28.01
N CYS A 121 17.55 -9.41 -28.41
CA CYS A 121 16.58 -8.61 -27.64
C CYS A 121 15.23 -9.33 -27.51
N ARG A 122 14.72 -9.85 -28.64
CA ARG A 122 13.46 -10.62 -28.66
C ARG A 122 13.54 -11.90 -27.82
N GLN A 123 14.67 -12.61 -27.89
CA GLN A 123 14.91 -13.82 -27.11
C GLN A 123 14.84 -13.53 -25.60
N VAL A 124 15.57 -12.54 -25.11
CA VAL A 124 15.57 -12.19 -23.68
C VAL A 124 14.19 -11.69 -23.22
N ALA A 125 13.54 -10.83 -24.00
CA ALA A 125 12.19 -10.36 -23.71
C ALA A 125 11.15 -11.50 -23.67
N SER A 126 11.33 -12.54 -24.49
CA SER A 126 10.44 -13.70 -24.46
C SER A 126 10.57 -14.54 -23.17
N GLY A 127 11.76 -14.55 -22.56
CA GLY A 127 12.05 -15.30 -21.33
C GLY A 127 11.68 -14.57 -20.03
N ASP A 128 11.70 -13.24 -20.03
CA ASP A 128 11.56 -12.43 -18.79
C ASP A 128 10.57 -11.27 -18.99
N LEU A 129 9.52 -11.23 -18.16
CA LEU A 129 8.49 -10.19 -18.22
C LEU A 129 9.01 -8.81 -17.81
N ALA A 130 9.91 -8.72 -16.84
CA ALA A 130 10.48 -7.47 -16.39
C ALA A 130 11.37 -6.87 -17.49
N VAL A 131 12.18 -7.70 -18.16
CA VAL A 131 12.97 -7.25 -19.32
C VAL A 131 12.07 -6.87 -20.49
N ALA A 132 11.03 -7.66 -20.77
CA ALA A 132 10.06 -7.31 -21.82
C ALA A 132 9.41 -5.95 -21.56
N ALA A 133 8.91 -5.72 -20.35
CA ALA A 133 8.28 -4.47 -19.97
C ALA A 133 9.25 -3.28 -20.06
N ALA A 134 10.49 -3.45 -19.60
CA ALA A 134 11.51 -2.41 -19.72
C ALA A 134 11.79 -2.08 -21.19
N MET A 135 12.05 -3.08 -22.03
CA MET A 135 12.38 -2.87 -23.45
C MET A 135 11.25 -2.24 -24.28
N LEU A 136 10.01 -2.18 -23.79
CA LEU A 136 8.96 -1.39 -24.45
C LEU A 136 9.30 0.11 -24.49
N ASP A 137 10.13 0.59 -23.56
CA ASP A 137 10.58 1.97 -23.50
C ASP A 137 11.80 2.27 -24.38
N LEU A 138 12.31 1.31 -25.16
CA LEU A 138 13.55 1.45 -25.93
C LEU A 138 13.57 2.73 -26.79
N ARG A 139 14.55 3.60 -26.56
CA ARG A 139 14.75 4.87 -27.28
C ARG A 139 16.18 5.02 -27.82
N PRO A 140 16.35 5.68 -28.98
CA PRO A 140 17.67 5.96 -29.53
C PRO A 140 18.41 7.00 -28.69
N VAL A 141 19.71 6.82 -28.53
CA VAL A 141 20.64 7.81 -27.93
C VAL A 141 21.58 8.35 -29.01
N ALA A 142 22.24 7.45 -29.74
CA ALA A 142 23.19 7.77 -30.80
C ALA A 142 23.38 6.62 -31.81
N GLY A 143 23.97 6.89 -32.98
CA GLY A 143 24.22 5.91 -34.04
C GLY A 143 23.01 5.69 -34.97
N ASP A 144 22.75 4.44 -35.35
CA ASP A 144 21.67 4.09 -36.28
C ASP A 144 20.27 4.09 -35.64
N GLU A 145 19.61 5.25 -35.63
CA GLU A 145 18.26 5.41 -35.11
C GLU A 145 17.22 4.50 -35.78
N LYS A 146 17.40 4.15 -37.07
CA LYS A 146 16.48 3.25 -37.79
C LYS A 146 16.54 1.84 -37.22
N LEU A 147 17.72 1.38 -36.80
CA LEU A 147 17.89 0.10 -36.12
C LEU A 147 17.10 0.08 -34.81
N VAL A 148 17.28 1.10 -33.96
CA VAL A 148 16.58 1.20 -32.66
C VAL A 148 15.06 1.20 -32.85
N THR A 149 14.57 2.02 -33.79
CA THR A 149 13.14 2.12 -34.11
C THR A 149 12.57 0.79 -34.62
N SER A 150 13.32 0.07 -35.46
CA SER A 150 12.94 -1.24 -35.97
C SER A 150 12.83 -2.27 -34.84
N VAL A 151 13.83 -2.32 -33.94
CA VAL A 151 13.84 -3.23 -32.79
C VAL A 151 12.71 -2.92 -31.82
N SER A 152 12.51 -1.65 -31.47
CA SER A 152 11.43 -1.19 -30.57
C SER A 152 10.05 -1.60 -31.10
N ARG A 153 9.81 -1.43 -32.41
CA ARG A 153 8.57 -1.87 -33.05
C ARG A 153 8.37 -3.39 -32.97
N GLN A 154 9.39 -4.18 -33.28
CA GLN A 154 9.30 -5.65 -33.22
C GLN A 154 8.99 -6.13 -31.80
N LEU A 155 9.62 -5.52 -30.78
CA LEU A 155 9.38 -5.86 -29.37
C LEU A 155 7.96 -5.48 -28.95
N ALA A 156 7.44 -4.32 -29.38
CA ALA A 156 6.07 -3.93 -29.12
C ALA A 156 5.05 -4.86 -29.81
N GLU A 157 5.33 -5.31 -31.03
CA GLU A 157 4.51 -6.30 -31.75
C GLU A 157 4.50 -7.65 -31.04
N ASP A 158 5.67 -8.16 -30.63
CA ASP A 158 5.80 -9.41 -29.87
C ASP A 158 5.07 -9.33 -28.53
N TRP A 159 5.23 -8.22 -27.80
CA TRP A 159 4.54 -7.98 -26.55
C TRP A 159 3.02 -8.02 -26.73
N ARG A 160 2.48 -7.32 -27.74
CA ARG A 160 1.04 -7.36 -28.04
C ARG A 160 0.57 -8.77 -28.40
N ALA A 161 1.34 -9.49 -29.22
CA ALA A 161 1.01 -10.86 -29.63
C ALA A 161 0.96 -11.83 -28.43
N GLN A 162 1.89 -11.69 -27.48
CA GLN A 162 2.04 -12.60 -26.34
C GLN A 162 1.31 -12.16 -25.07
N SER A 163 0.97 -10.88 -24.94
CA SER A 163 0.36 -10.26 -23.75
C SER A 163 -0.82 -11.04 -23.22
N ARG A 164 -1.63 -11.63 -24.11
CA ARG A 164 -2.78 -12.43 -23.70
C ARG A 164 -2.36 -13.71 -22.99
N LYS A 165 -1.44 -14.44 -23.59
CA LYS A 165 -0.93 -15.70 -23.03
C LYS A 165 -0.19 -15.46 -21.70
N ARG A 166 0.54 -14.34 -21.61
CA ARG A 166 1.42 -14.03 -20.47
C ARG A 166 0.77 -13.16 -19.39
N LEU A 167 -0.47 -12.71 -19.53
CA LEU A 167 -1.15 -11.92 -18.49
C LEU A 167 -1.22 -12.66 -17.14
N PRO A 168 -1.52 -13.97 -17.07
CA PRO A 168 -1.50 -14.69 -15.79
C PRO A 168 -0.12 -14.65 -15.13
N GLU A 169 0.96 -14.85 -15.91
CA GLU A 169 2.34 -14.74 -15.43
C GLU A 169 2.63 -13.33 -14.88
N LEU A 170 2.17 -12.29 -15.57
CA LEU A 170 2.34 -10.90 -15.14
C LEU A 170 1.59 -10.60 -13.85
N VAL A 171 0.36 -11.10 -13.70
CA VAL A 171 -0.40 -10.92 -12.47
C VAL A 171 0.31 -11.61 -11.30
N GLU A 172 0.77 -12.84 -11.49
CA GLU A 172 1.48 -13.57 -10.43
C GLU A 172 2.79 -12.86 -10.04
N ALA A 173 3.56 -12.36 -11.02
CA ALA A 173 4.77 -11.61 -10.76
C ALA A 173 4.51 -10.31 -9.97
N VAL A 174 3.40 -9.61 -10.24
CA VAL A 174 2.97 -8.45 -9.46
C VAL A 174 2.61 -8.85 -8.03
N ALA A 175 1.84 -9.93 -7.86
CA ALA A 175 1.42 -10.42 -6.55
C ALA A 175 2.62 -10.88 -5.69
N GLU A 176 3.57 -11.60 -6.27
CA GLU A 176 4.81 -12.01 -5.60
C GLU A 176 5.64 -10.79 -5.15
N ARG A 177 5.83 -9.81 -6.03
CA ARG A 177 6.52 -8.56 -5.67
C ARG A 177 5.82 -7.84 -4.52
N HIS A 178 4.49 -7.71 -4.56
CA HIS A 178 3.73 -7.09 -3.48
C HIS A 178 3.87 -7.86 -2.16
N ARG A 179 3.90 -9.20 -2.19
CA ARG A 179 4.16 -10.03 -0.99
C ARG A 179 5.55 -9.79 -0.41
N GLY A 180 6.57 -9.64 -1.25
CA GLY A 180 7.95 -9.41 -0.81
C GLY A 180 8.21 -7.98 -0.31
N ALA A 181 7.70 -6.97 -1.01
CA ALA A 181 7.98 -5.56 -0.71
C ALA A 181 6.92 -4.88 0.20
N GLY A 182 5.75 -5.50 0.37
CA GLY A 182 4.66 -4.98 1.19
C GLY A 182 3.80 -3.91 0.49
N ASP A 183 3.05 -3.16 1.29
CA ASP A 183 2.11 -2.13 0.83
C ASP A 183 2.64 -0.73 1.14
N LEU A 184 2.84 0.07 0.08
CA LEU A 184 3.38 1.41 0.19
C LEU A 184 2.46 2.32 1.01
N SER A 185 1.15 2.13 0.89
CA SER A 185 0.16 2.99 1.54
C SER A 185 0.02 2.80 3.05
N GLN A 186 0.58 1.70 3.55
CA GLN A 186 0.40 1.23 4.91
C GLN A 186 1.75 0.96 5.59
N SER A 187 2.87 1.47 5.05
CA SER A 187 4.21 1.27 5.60
C SER A 187 4.77 2.57 6.21
N LEU A 188 5.43 2.45 7.35
CA LEU A 188 6.15 3.57 7.99
C LEU A 188 7.60 3.73 7.49
N GLN A 189 8.11 2.76 6.75
CA GLN A 189 9.38 2.85 6.03
C GLN A 189 9.16 2.33 4.60
N PRO A 190 8.47 3.12 3.77
CA PRO A 190 7.98 2.66 2.48
C PRO A 190 9.10 2.38 1.47
N ASP A 191 9.02 1.27 0.72
CA ASP A 191 9.79 1.08 -0.52
C ASP A 191 9.04 1.74 -1.70
N LEU A 192 9.48 2.93 -2.08
CA LEU A 192 8.85 3.76 -3.12
C LEU A 192 8.80 3.06 -4.48
N LYS A 193 9.68 2.09 -4.75
CA LYS A 193 9.82 1.45 -6.06
C LYS A 193 9.03 0.15 -6.14
N GLU A 194 9.32 -0.80 -5.27
CA GLU A 194 8.86 -2.19 -5.45
C GLU A 194 7.56 -2.52 -4.69
N ALA A 195 7.19 -1.76 -3.65
CA ALA A 195 5.95 -2.01 -2.89
C ALA A 195 4.68 -1.81 -3.74
N ARG A 196 3.56 -2.37 -3.27
CA ARG A 196 2.23 -2.16 -3.86
C ARG A 196 1.87 -0.68 -3.84
N GLY A 197 1.43 -0.16 -4.98
CA GLY A 197 1.21 1.28 -5.19
C GLY A 197 2.48 2.08 -5.54
N GLY A 198 3.65 1.41 -5.64
CA GLY A 198 4.93 2.05 -5.93
C GLY A 198 5.20 2.32 -7.41
N LEU A 199 6.39 2.87 -7.69
CA LEU A 199 6.78 3.28 -9.04
C LEU A 199 6.76 2.12 -10.05
N ARG A 200 7.07 0.89 -9.62
CA ARG A 200 7.02 -0.30 -10.47
C ARG A 200 5.60 -0.66 -10.90
N ASP A 201 4.58 -0.39 -10.09
CA ASP A 201 3.17 -0.60 -10.46
C ASP A 201 2.78 0.27 -11.66
N MET A 202 3.31 1.50 -11.74
CA MET A 202 3.10 2.37 -12.90
C MET A 202 3.80 1.87 -14.16
N VAL A 203 4.96 1.23 -14.05
CA VAL A 203 5.63 0.59 -15.20
C VAL A 203 4.80 -0.59 -15.71
N VAL A 204 4.26 -1.41 -14.81
CA VAL A 204 3.37 -2.53 -15.18
C VAL A 204 2.09 -2.02 -15.83
N LEU A 205 1.47 -0.97 -15.26
CA LEU A 205 0.28 -0.33 -15.84
C LEU A 205 0.54 0.14 -17.27
N GLN A 206 1.69 0.79 -17.51
CA GLN A 206 2.08 1.23 -18.86
C GLN A 206 2.30 0.06 -19.82
N ALA A 207 2.93 -1.03 -19.36
CA ALA A 207 3.10 -2.24 -20.16
C ALA A 207 1.75 -2.88 -20.54
N LEU A 208 0.79 -2.91 -19.61
CA LEU A 208 -0.59 -3.35 -19.87
C LEU A 208 -1.28 -2.46 -20.89
N THR A 209 -1.17 -1.14 -20.80
CA THR A 209 -1.73 -0.24 -21.83
C THR A 209 -1.10 -0.51 -23.20
N ARG A 210 0.23 -0.64 -23.28
CA ARG A 210 0.94 -0.88 -24.55
C ARG A 210 0.57 -2.23 -25.19
N SER A 211 0.04 -3.16 -24.41
CA SER A 211 -0.49 -4.44 -24.90
C SER A 211 -1.85 -4.34 -25.62
N TRP A 212 -2.54 -3.19 -25.52
CA TRP A 212 -3.92 -2.98 -25.99
C TRP A 212 -4.95 -3.91 -25.33
N LEU A 213 -4.66 -4.39 -24.11
CA LEU A 213 -5.62 -5.15 -23.32
C LEU A 213 -6.51 -4.26 -22.44
N ALA A 214 -6.06 -3.05 -22.15
CA ALA A 214 -6.77 -2.06 -21.36
C ALA A 214 -6.33 -0.64 -21.77
N ASP A 215 -7.19 0.34 -21.52
CA ASP A 215 -6.89 1.75 -21.73
C ASP A 215 -6.02 2.31 -20.59
N ARG A 216 -5.26 3.38 -20.88
CA ARG A 216 -4.48 4.06 -19.84
C ARG A 216 -5.40 4.96 -19.03
N PRO A 217 -5.50 4.78 -17.70
CA PRO A 217 -6.12 5.78 -16.85
C PRO A 217 -5.25 7.05 -16.81
N HIS A 218 -5.90 8.20 -16.90
CA HIS A 218 -5.24 9.51 -16.91
C HIS A 218 -5.63 10.36 -15.70
N GLY A 219 -4.83 11.39 -15.40
CA GLY A 219 -5.16 12.41 -14.41
C GLY A 219 -4.66 12.04 -13.02
N ALA A 220 -5.52 11.46 -12.17
CA ALA A 220 -5.14 11.17 -10.78
C ALA A 220 -3.93 10.21 -10.67
N PRO A 221 -3.83 9.12 -11.45
CA PRO A 221 -2.66 8.24 -11.40
C PRO A 221 -1.37 8.91 -11.89
N ASP A 222 -1.45 9.79 -12.89
CA ASP A 222 -0.29 10.53 -13.40
C ASP A 222 0.23 11.53 -12.34
N ARG A 223 -0.66 12.22 -11.62
CA ARG A 223 -0.29 13.11 -10.50
C ARG A 223 0.32 12.33 -9.34
N ALA A 224 -0.30 11.22 -8.95
CA ALA A 224 0.22 10.35 -7.89
C ALA A 224 1.61 9.80 -8.25
N TYR A 225 1.81 9.41 -9.51
CA TYR A 225 3.11 8.97 -10.00
C TYR A 225 4.16 10.08 -9.92
N ALA A 226 3.82 11.30 -10.35
CA ALA A 226 4.71 12.46 -10.23
C ALA A 226 5.11 12.74 -8.78
N GLN A 227 4.15 12.68 -7.84
CA GLN A 227 4.43 12.85 -6.41
C GLN A 227 5.42 11.80 -5.89
N LEU A 228 5.23 10.51 -6.21
CA LEU A 228 6.17 9.46 -5.80
C LEU A 228 7.56 9.64 -6.41
N LEU A 229 7.64 10.12 -7.66
CA LEU A 229 8.92 10.45 -8.29
C LEU A 229 9.60 11.62 -7.57
N ASP A 230 8.85 12.66 -7.19
CA ASP A 230 9.39 13.82 -6.46
C ASP A 230 9.94 13.39 -5.09
N VAL A 231 9.24 12.50 -4.36
CA VAL A 231 9.73 11.93 -3.10
C VAL A 231 11.02 11.12 -3.30
N ARG A 232 11.08 10.28 -4.33
CA ARG A 232 12.30 9.52 -4.66
C ARG A 232 13.46 10.46 -4.99
N ASP A 233 13.21 11.51 -5.77
CA ASP A 233 14.25 12.45 -6.17
C ASP A 233 14.80 13.22 -4.97
N ALA A 234 13.93 13.68 -4.07
CA ALA A 234 14.32 14.28 -2.81
C ALA A 234 15.13 13.30 -1.94
N LEU A 235 14.71 12.03 -1.84
CA LEU A 235 15.45 11.00 -1.12
C LEU A 235 16.87 10.79 -1.68
N HIS A 236 17.04 10.79 -3.00
CA HIS A 236 18.35 10.70 -3.64
C HIS A 236 19.24 11.91 -3.31
N VAL A 237 18.68 13.13 -3.30
CA VAL A 237 19.41 14.35 -2.96
C VAL A 237 19.84 14.33 -1.49
N VAL A 238 18.92 14.02 -0.58
CA VAL A 238 19.18 13.97 0.87
C VAL A 238 20.25 12.94 1.21
N THR A 239 20.15 11.74 0.64
CA THR A 239 21.01 10.62 1.03
C THR A 239 22.31 10.54 0.21
N GLY A 240 22.37 11.20 -0.95
CA GLY A 240 23.44 11.04 -1.92
C GLY A 240 23.56 9.62 -2.49
N ARG A 241 22.52 8.79 -2.31
CA ARG A 241 22.46 7.37 -2.71
C ARG A 241 21.19 7.07 -3.50
N SER A 242 21.25 6.06 -4.38
CA SER A 242 20.09 5.53 -5.12
C SER A 242 19.19 4.65 -4.23
N ARG A 243 18.68 5.24 -3.13
CA ARG A 243 17.79 4.55 -2.18
C ARG A 243 16.35 4.58 -2.67
N THR A 244 15.65 3.46 -2.51
CA THR A 244 14.20 3.35 -2.77
C THR A 244 13.38 3.28 -1.49
N ILE A 245 14.00 2.86 -0.37
CA ILE A 245 13.37 2.77 0.94
C ILE A 245 13.50 4.13 1.64
N LEU A 246 12.36 4.73 1.98
CA LEU A 246 12.27 5.95 2.77
C LEU A 246 12.40 5.61 4.27
N ALA A 247 13.65 5.48 4.72
CA ALA A 247 13.97 5.17 6.11
C ALA A 247 13.55 6.31 7.05
N ARG A 248 13.32 6.00 8.34
CA ARG A 248 12.80 6.97 9.31
C ARG A 248 13.69 8.20 9.46
N GLU A 249 15.02 8.01 9.44
CA GLU A 249 15.99 9.09 9.52
C GLU A 249 15.97 10.04 8.32
N ASP A 250 15.54 9.56 7.15
CA ASP A 250 15.54 10.32 5.90
C ASP A 250 14.22 11.11 5.71
N GLN A 251 13.16 10.77 6.44
CA GLN A 251 11.80 11.33 6.24
C GLN A 251 11.73 12.84 6.49
N GLN A 252 12.28 13.33 7.61
CA GLN A 252 12.20 14.74 7.95
C GLN A 252 13.01 15.61 6.97
N PRO A 253 14.28 15.29 6.63
CA PRO A 253 15.01 16.03 5.61
C PRO A 253 14.35 16.00 4.21
N VAL A 254 13.72 14.88 3.84
CA VAL A 254 12.98 14.78 2.57
C VAL A 254 11.74 15.69 2.57
N ALA A 255 11.00 15.73 3.68
CA ALA A 255 9.84 16.61 3.82
C ALA A 255 10.24 18.09 3.67
N GLU A 256 11.31 18.50 4.35
CA GLU A 256 11.85 19.87 4.28
C GLU A 256 12.27 20.24 2.85
N LEU A 257 12.95 19.34 2.13
CA LEU A 257 13.38 19.58 0.75
C LEU A 257 12.21 19.72 -0.23
N LEU A 258 11.10 19.03 0.03
CA LEU A 258 9.86 19.12 -0.74
C LEU A 258 8.96 20.28 -0.29
N GLY A 259 9.35 21.04 0.73
CA GLY A 259 8.54 22.13 1.29
C GLY A 259 7.28 21.66 2.01
N LEU A 260 7.27 20.42 2.51
CA LEU A 260 6.23 19.90 3.38
C LEU A 260 6.50 20.30 4.84
N GLU A 261 5.46 20.33 5.65
CA GLU A 261 5.51 20.76 7.04
C GLU A 261 6.38 19.82 7.90
N ASP A 262 6.20 18.51 7.74
CA ASP A 262 6.95 17.49 8.47
C ASP A 262 6.91 16.10 7.80
N ALA A 263 7.62 15.16 8.42
CA ALA A 263 7.62 13.74 8.02
C ALA A 263 6.22 13.08 8.01
N ASP A 264 5.27 13.55 8.83
CA ASP A 264 3.93 12.95 8.87
C ASP A 264 3.13 13.36 7.63
N GLU A 265 3.25 14.64 7.20
CA GLU A 265 2.68 15.11 5.94
C GLU A 265 3.30 14.36 4.75
N LEU A 266 4.62 14.17 4.74
CA LEU A 266 5.32 13.38 3.70
C LEU A 266 4.75 11.97 3.55
N LEU A 267 4.64 11.22 4.66
CA LEU A 267 4.10 9.87 4.61
C LEU A 267 2.61 9.87 4.22
N THR A 268 1.83 10.88 4.61
CA THR A 268 0.43 11.03 4.17
C THR A 268 0.33 11.20 2.65
N VAL A 269 1.21 12.02 2.05
CA VAL A 269 1.31 12.21 0.60
C VAL A 269 1.69 10.91 -0.09
N VAL A 270 2.72 10.21 0.40
CA VAL A 270 3.15 8.91 -0.14
C VAL A 270 2.02 7.89 -0.09
N SER A 271 1.34 7.76 1.06
CA SER A 271 0.26 6.81 1.24
C SER A 271 -0.95 7.10 0.33
N SER A 272 -1.29 8.38 0.16
CA SER A 272 -2.38 8.78 -0.71
C SER A 272 -2.06 8.51 -2.18
N ALA A 273 -0.86 8.85 -2.62
CA ALA A 273 -0.39 8.57 -3.99
C ALA A 273 -0.35 7.05 -4.26
N ALA A 274 0.14 6.27 -3.30
CA ALA A 274 0.20 4.82 -3.39
C ALA A 274 -1.17 4.18 -3.63
N ARG A 275 -2.20 4.61 -2.89
CA ARG A 275 -3.58 4.10 -3.06
C ARG A 275 -4.12 4.38 -4.45
N VAL A 276 -3.88 5.58 -4.97
CA VAL A 276 -4.30 5.96 -6.33
C VAL A 276 -3.60 5.11 -7.41
N VAL A 277 -2.28 4.92 -7.30
CA VAL A 277 -1.52 4.07 -8.23
C VAL A 277 -2.01 2.63 -8.16
N HIS A 278 -2.18 2.10 -6.94
CA HIS A 278 -2.65 0.74 -6.74
C HIS A 278 -4.03 0.53 -7.38
N GLN A 279 -4.97 1.44 -7.11
CA GLN A 279 -6.32 1.36 -7.67
C GLN A 279 -6.30 1.41 -9.20
N ALA A 280 -5.48 2.28 -9.79
CA ALA A 280 -5.33 2.39 -11.24
C ALA A 280 -4.79 1.10 -11.87
N LEU A 281 -3.78 0.48 -11.26
CA LEU A 281 -3.23 -0.80 -11.71
C LEU A 281 -4.29 -1.90 -11.58
N TYR A 282 -4.97 -1.98 -10.44
CA TYR A 282 -6.01 -2.97 -10.17
C TYR A 282 -7.12 -2.92 -11.23
N THR A 283 -7.68 -1.73 -11.50
CA THR A 283 -8.71 -1.56 -12.53
C THR A 283 -8.20 -1.89 -13.94
N THR A 284 -6.94 -1.55 -14.24
CA THR A 284 -6.33 -1.83 -15.55
C THR A 284 -6.13 -3.34 -15.75
N MET A 285 -5.63 -4.05 -14.73
CA MET A 285 -5.45 -5.50 -14.75
C MET A 285 -6.80 -6.23 -14.88
N ARG A 286 -7.84 -5.74 -14.18
CA ARG A 286 -9.20 -6.24 -14.32
C ARG A 286 -9.69 -6.11 -15.76
N SER A 287 -9.63 -4.92 -16.35
CA SER A 287 -10.04 -4.71 -17.75
C SER A 287 -9.24 -5.59 -18.73
N ALA A 288 -7.92 -5.76 -18.48
CA ALA A 288 -7.09 -6.64 -19.27
C ALA A 288 -7.53 -8.12 -19.20
N ARG A 289 -7.93 -8.61 -18.02
CA ARG A 289 -8.47 -9.97 -17.86
C ARG A 289 -9.80 -10.14 -18.60
N GLN A 290 -10.69 -9.14 -18.50
CA GLN A 290 -11.99 -9.18 -19.17
C GLN A 290 -11.87 -9.21 -20.70
N SER A 291 -10.90 -8.45 -21.26
CA SER A 291 -10.67 -8.45 -22.71
C SER A 291 -10.17 -9.80 -23.25
N GLN A 292 -9.46 -10.59 -22.44
CA GLN A 292 -9.08 -11.96 -22.81
C GLN A 292 -10.27 -12.89 -22.88
N GLN A 293 -11.12 -12.87 -21.85
CA GLN A 293 -12.25 -13.77 -21.76
C GLN A 293 -13.29 -13.50 -22.85
N ALA A 294 -13.47 -12.22 -23.23
CA ALA A 294 -14.37 -11.82 -24.31
C ALA A 294 -13.99 -12.44 -25.68
N ARG A 295 -12.72 -12.73 -25.92
CA ARG A 295 -12.23 -13.29 -27.20
C ARG A 295 -12.09 -14.82 -27.19
N ALA A 296 -11.97 -15.41 -26.01
CA ALA A 296 -11.73 -16.85 -25.85
C ALA A 296 -12.98 -17.73 -26.02
N ARG A 297 -14.22 -17.19 -25.99
CA ARG A 297 -15.45 -18.02 -26.05
C ARG A 297 -16.65 -17.39 -26.79
N ARG A 298 -16.97 -18.02 -27.94
CA ARG A 298 -18.28 -18.28 -28.58
C ARG A 298 -19.05 -17.19 -29.36
N ILE A 299 -19.56 -17.62 -30.54
CA ILE A 299 -20.63 -17.02 -31.33
C ILE A 299 -21.96 -17.33 -30.62
N GLY A 300 -22.62 -16.32 -30.04
CA GLY A 300 -23.94 -16.44 -29.39
C GLY A 300 -24.24 -15.29 -28.40
N PRO A 301 -25.51 -15.09 -27.98
CA PRO A 301 -25.88 -14.04 -27.03
C PRO A 301 -25.24 -14.30 -25.66
N ARG A 302 -24.45 -13.32 -25.21
CA ARG A 302 -23.68 -13.33 -23.96
C ARG A 302 -24.65 -13.28 -22.78
N ARG A 303 -24.70 -14.35 -21.97
CA ARG A 303 -25.31 -14.32 -20.64
C ARG A 303 -24.19 -14.32 -19.61
N PRO A 304 -23.95 -13.22 -18.86
CA PRO A 304 -22.97 -13.25 -17.78
C PRO A 304 -23.38 -14.35 -16.78
N GLN A 305 -22.40 -15.15 -16.35
CA GLN A 305 -22.61 -16.04 -15.21
C GLN A 305 -22.63 -15.16 -13.97
N LEU A 306 -23.83 -15.04 -13.38
CA LEU A 306 -24.09 -14.28 -12.18
C LEU A 306 -24.67 -15.28 -11.17
N GLU A 307 -23.89 -15.62 -10.16
CA GLU A 307 -24.38 -16.44 -9.04
C GLU A 307 -25.01 -15.50 -8.00
N PRO A 308 -26.31 -15.65 -7.68
CA PRO A 308 -26.99 -14.74 -6.76
C PRO A 308 -26.48 -14.92 -5.32
N LEU A 309 -26.17 -13.80 -4.66
CA LEU A 309 -25.74 -13.74 -3.27
C LEU A 309 -26.82 -13.20 -2.33
N GLY A 310 -28.01 -12.87 -2.87
CA GLY A 310 -29.11 -12.21 -2.15
C GLY A 310 -29.03 -10.68 -2.23
N HIS A 311 -30.12 -9.99 -1.89
CA HIS A 311 -30.20 -8.52 -1.84
C HIS A 311 -29.77 -7.80 -3.15
N GLY A 312 -29.99 -8.44 -4.30
CA GLY A 312 -29.57 -7.93 -5.60
C GLY A 312 -28.06 -8.03 -5.89
N LEU A 313 -27.28 -8.65 -4.99
CA LEU A 313 -25.85 -8.90 -5.15
C LEU A 313 -25.59 -10.20 -5.91
N TYR A 314 -24.50 -10.23 -6.66
CA TYR A 314 -24.08 -11.39 -7.44
C TYR A 314 -22.56 -11.59 -7.37
N LEU A 315 -22.12 -12.85 -7.46
CA LEU A 315 -20.75 -13.18 -7.75
C LEU A 315 -20.55 -13.20 -9.27
N HIS A 316 -19.56 -12.44 -9.74
CA HIS A 316 -19.18 -12.36 -11.15
C HIS A 316 -17.66 -12.27 -11.29
N GLU A 317 -17.05 -13.20 -12.03
CA GLU A 317 -15.61 -13.19 -12.33
C GLU A 317 -14.69 -13.09 -11.10
N GLY A 318 -15.12 -13.66 -9.96
CA GLY A 318 -14.36 -13.63 -8.71
C GLY A 318 -14.56 -12.37 -7.87
N GLU A 319 -15.62 -11.60 -8.12
CA GLU A 319 -15.90 -10.35 -7.40
C GLU A 319 -17.39 -10.25 -7.07
N VAL A 320 -17.70 -9.51 -6.00
CA VAL A 320 -19.09 -9.19 -5.64
C VAL A 320 -19.54 -7.94 -6.40
N VAL A 321 -20.65 -8.08 -7.13
CA VAL A 321 -21.19 -7.03 -7.99
C VAL A 321 -22.68 -6.75 -7.74
N LEU A 322 -23.10 -5.51 -8.01
CA LEU A 322 -24.52 -5.15 -8.08
C LEU A 322 -25.16 -5.74 -9.34
N GLY A 323 -26.31 -6.39 -9.19
CA GLY A 323 -27.14 -6.80 -10.31
C GLY A 323 -28.32 -5.86 -10.54
N ARG A 324 -29.12 -6.17 -11.58
CA ARG A 324 -30.29 -5.35 -11.98
C ARG A 324 -31.37 -5.22 -10.90
N GLY A 325 -31.44 -6.16 -9.95
CA GLY A 325 -32.38 -6.13 -8.84
C GLY A 325 -31.82 -5.55 -7.54
N SER A 326 -30.68 -4.84 -7.60
CA SER A 326 -30.13 -4.16 -6.42
C SER A 326 -30.99 -2.96 -6.07
N ASP A 327 -31.42 -2.90 -4.82
CA ASP A 327 -32.15 -1.76 -4.28
C ASP A 327 -31.15 -0.79 -3.64
N LEU A 328 -30.76 0.25 -4.36
CA LEU A 328 -29.84 1.27 -3.84
C LEU A 328 -30.48 2.15 -2.75
N ASP A 329 -31.81 2.10 -2.60
CA ASP A 329 -32.54 2.77 -1.53
C ASP A 329 -32.50 1.97 -0.21
N ASP A 330 -32.04 0.70 -0.22
CA ASP A 330 -31.77 -0.07 1.00
C ASP A 330 -30.50 0.47 1.70
N PRO A 331 -30.61 1.12 2.87
CA PRO A 331 -29.47 1.69 3.56
C PRO A 331 -28.49 0.63 4.09
N LEU A 332 -28.90 -0.65 4.15
CA LEU A 332 -28.06 -1.77 4.58
C LEU A 332 -27.23 -2.36 3.44
N LEU A 333 -27.53 -2.03 2.18
CA LEU A 333 -26.95 -2.71 1.01
C LEU A 333 -25.42 -2.63 0.99
N VAL A 334 -24.84 -1.49 1.37
CA VAL A 334 -23.38 -1.31 1.39
C VAL A 334 -22.71 -2.29 2.35
N LEU A 335 -23.25 -2.44 3.56
CA LEU A 335 -22.75 -3.38 4.56
C LEU A 335 -23.00 -4.84 4.14
N ARG A 336 -24.15 -5.15 3.54
CA ARG A 336 -24.45 -6.49 3.00
C ARG A 336 -23.46 -6.88 1.91
N ALA A 337 -23.15 -5.96 1.00
CA ALA A 337 -22.16 -6.17 -0.06
C ALA A 337 -20.77 -6.40 0.54
N ALA A 338 -20.39 -5.58 1.53
CA ALA A 338 -19.12 -5.70 2.22
C ALA A 338 -18.96 -7.07 2.91
N VAL A 339 -19.95 -7.49 3.69
CA VAL A 339 -19.97 -8.81 4.36
C VAL A 339 -19.91 -9.93 3.33
N ALA A 340 -20.72 -9.87 2.27
CA ALA A 340 -20.77 -10.91 1.25
C ALA A 340 -19.42 -11.10 0.53
N ALA A 341 -18.70 -10.00 0.28
CA ALA A 341 -17.39 -9.98 -0.34
C ALA A 341 -16.31 -10.49 0.64
N ALA A 342 -16.23 -9.88 1.82
CA ALA A 342 -15.19 -10.15 2.80
C ALA A 342 -15.28 -11.60 3.34
N SER A 343 -16.48 -12.12 3.59
CA SER A 343 -16.66 -13.49 4.09
C SER A 343 -16.21 -14.57 3.09
N ARG A 344 -16.04 -14.21 1.81
CA ARG A 344 -15.59 -15.11 0.74
C ARG A 344 -14.13 -14.86 0.33
N GLY A 345 -13.47 -13.87 0.93
CA GLY A 345 -12.14 -13.43 0.50
C GLY A 345 -12.14 -12.90 -0.94
N LEU A 346 -13.25 -12.26 -1.36
CA LEU A 346 -13.41 -11.70 -2.69
C LEU A 346 -13.51 -10.17 -2.63
N PRO A 347 -12.99 -9.45 -3.63
CA PRO A 347 -13.15 -8.00 -3.69
C PRO A 347 -14.56 -7.58 -4.14
N LEU A 348 -14.89 -6.33 -3.83
CA LEU A 348 -16.02 -5.63 -4.45
C LEU A 348 -15.61 -5.10 -5.82
N GLY A 349 -16.46 -5.27 -6.84
CA GLY A 349 -16.18 -4.71 -8.16
C GLY A 349 -16.08 -3.16 -8.12
N PRO A 350 -15.14 -2.49 -8.83
CA PRO A 350 -14.96 -1.04 -8.75
C PRO A 350 -16.22 -0.22 -9.08
N ALA A 351 -17.02 -0.67 -10.06
CA ALA A 351 -18.29 -0.04 -10.38
C ALA A 351 -19.31 -0.19 -9.25
N THR A 352 -19.34 -1.35 -8.58
CA THR A 352 -20.16 -1.59 -7.38
C THR A 352 -19.76 -0.66 -6.26
N VAL A 353 -18.46 -0.56 -5.96
CA VAL A 353 -17.95 0.36 -4.93
C VAL A 353 -18.35 1.80 -5.25
N THR A 354 -18.16 2.24 -6.50
CA THR A 354 -18.52 3.60 -6.94
C THR A 354 -20.02 3.86 -6.79
N ASN A 355 -20.87 2.94 -7.24
CA ASN A 355 -22.32 3.08 -7.15
C ASN A 355 -22.81 3.07 -5.68
N LEU A 356 -22.30 2.16 -4.86
CA LEU A 356 -22.61 2.12 -3.42
C LEU A 356 -22.15 3.39 -2.70
N ALA A 357 -21.01 3.95 -3.08
CA ALA A 357 -20.50 5.18 -2.48
C ALA A 357 -21.31 6.41 -2.88
N THR A 358 -21.65 6.54 -4.16
CA THR A 358 -22.25 7.76 -4.72
C THR A 358 -23.78 7.76 -4.74
N GLN A 359 -24.42 6.60 -4.84
CA GLN A 359 -25.86 6.45 -5.00
C GLN A 359 -26.52 5.63 -3.89
N GLY A 360 -25.75 4.87 -3.11
CA GLY A 360 -26.30 4.06 -2.02
C GLY A 360 -26.92 4.93 -0.92
N ALA A 361 -28.10 4.53 -0.45
CA ALA A 361 -28.78 5.18 0.66
C ALA A 361 -27.91 5.25 1.92
N GLN A 362 -28.07 6.35 2.66
CA GLN A 362 -27.34 6.57 3.91
C GLN A 362 -28.06 5.89 5.08
N LEU A 363 -27.26 5.42 6.04
CA LEU A 363 -27.78 4.90 7.30
C LEU A 363 -28.39 6.03 8.13
N SER A 364 -29.43 5.72 8.90
CA SER A 364 -29.93 6.63 9.93
C SER A 364 -28.93 6.74 11.08
N HIS A 365 -29.00 7.83 11.84
CA HIS A 365 -28.19 8.05 13.03
C HIS A 365 -29.13 8.29 14.23
N PRO A 366 -29.09 7.46 15.28
CA PRO A 366 -28.25 6.27 15.44
C PRO A 366 -28.58 5.16 14.43
N TRP A 367 -27.61 4.28 14.19
CA TRP A 367 -27.77 3.16 13.26
C TRP A 367 -28.84 2.18 13.72
N PRO A 368 -29.58 1.58 12.78
CA PRO A 368 -30.52 0.51 13.11
C PRO A 368 -29.74 -0.74 13.58
N PRO A 369 -30.32 -1.59 14.46
CA PRO A 369 -29.65 -2.79 14.98
C PRO A 369 -29.09 -3.71 13.88
N ALA A 370 -29.81 -3.87 12.77
CA ALA A 370 -29.38 -4.68 11.63
C ALA A 370 -28.10 -4.15 10.95
N ALA A 371 -27.89 -2.83 10.91
CA ALA A 371 -26.66 -2.24 10.37
C ALA A 371 -25.47 -2.52 11.30
N ARG A 372 -25.68 -2.36 12.62
CA ARG A 372 -24.68 -2.69 13.64
C ARG A 372 -24.28 -4.15 13.59
N GLU A 373 -25.24 -5.07 13.45
CA GLU A 373 -24.98 -6.52 13.30
C GLU A 373 -24.16 -6.81 12.04
N LEU A 374 -24.46 -6.17 10.91
CA LEU A 374 -23.68 -6.32 9.68
C LEU A 374 -22.27 -5.75 9.79
N LEU A 375 -22.08 -4.62 10.49
CA LEU A 375 -20.74 -4.08 10.76
C LEU A 375 -19.93 -5.06 11.60
N VAL A 376 -20.50 -5.58 12.69
CA VAL A 376 -19.83 -6.58 13.52
C VAL A 376 -19.49 -7.83 12.70
N ALA A 377 -20.42 -8.31 11.87
CA ALA A 377 -20.18 -9.44 10.97
C ALA A 377 -19.04 -9.15 9.97
N LEU A 378 -18.95 -7.92 9.44
CA LEU A 378 -17.86 -7.50 8.56
C LEU A 378 -16.51 -7.53 9.29
N LEU A 379 -16.44 -6.95 10.49
CA LEU A 379 -15.23 -6.95 11.32
C LEU A 379 -14.77 -8.37 11.70
N ASP A 380 -15.71 -9.32 11.77
CA ASP A 380 -15.44 -10.72 12.10
C ASP A 380 -15.05 -11.61 10.91
N THR A 381 -14.96 -11.06 9.69
CA THR A 381 -14.65 -11.84 8.47
C THR A 381 -13.20 -12.31 8.33
N GLY A 382 -12.30 -11.87 9.22
CA GLY A 382 -10.88 -12.21 9.14
C GLY A 382 -10.17 -11.49 7.99
N ASP A 383 -9.33 -12.20 7.23
CA ASP A 383 -8.45 -11.58 6.22
C ASP A 383 -9.21 -10.82 5.12
N GLY A 384 -10.43 -11.26 4.80
CA GLY A 384 -11.26 -10.63 3.78
C GLY A 384 -11.70 -9.21 4.12
N LEU A 385 -11.61 -8.80 5.40
CA LEU A 385 -11.91 -7.45 5.86
C LEU A 385 -11.04 -6.41 5.15
N LEU A 386 -9.75 -6.68 5.02
CA LEU A 386 -8.75 -5.67 4.68
C LEU A 386 -8.94 -5.07 3.29
N GLU A 387 -9.14 -5.92 2.29
CA GLU A 387 -9.32 -5.47 0.91
C GLU A 387 -10.66 -4.76 0.70
N VAL A 388 -11.74 -5.29 1.31
CA VAL A 388 -13.08 -4.71 1.22
C VAL A 388 -13.15 -3.37 1.94
N TRP A 389 -12.60 -3.27 3.16
CA TRP A 389 -12.54 -2.02 3.91
C TRP A 389 -11.73 -0.96 3.16
N GLU A 390 -10.57 -1.33 2.61
CA GLU A 390 -9.71 -0.43 1.83
C GLU A 390 -10.46 0.13 0.60
N ALA A 391 -11.19 -0.70 -0.14
CA ALA A 391 -11.99 -0.25 -1.28
C ALA A 391 -13.10 0.73 -0.88
N LEU A 392 -13.79 0.46 0.23
CA LEU A 392 -14.85 1.33 0.76
C LEU A 392 -14.29 2.64 1.35
N ASP A 393 -13.14 2.58 2.03
CA ASP A 393 -12.45 3.75 2.58
C ASP A 393 -11.95 4.69 1.47
N GLN A 394 -11.36 4.15 0.40
CA GLN A 394 -10.96 4.95 -0.76
C GLN A 394 -12.15 5.62 -1.45
N ALA A 395 -13.32 4.98 -1.41
CA ALA A 395 -14.55 5.52 -1.99
C ALA A 395 -15.29 6.50 -1.08
N GLY A 396 -14.77 6.80 0.12
CA GLY A 396 -15.40 7.75 1.04
C GLY A 396 -16.48 7.14 1.94
N VAL A 397 -16.70 5.82 1.88
CA VAL A 397 -17.79 5.16 2.63
C VAL A 397 -17.47 5.09 4.12
N VAL A 398 -16.25 4.71 4.47
CA VAL A 398 -15.85 4.52 5.87
C VAL A 398 -15.88 5.83 6.66
N GLN A 399 -15.47 6.94 6.04
CA GLN A 399 -15.50 8.27 6.65
C GLN A 399 -16.93 8.74 6.92
N ARG A 400 -17.92 8.30 6.11
CA ARG A 400 -19.34 8.55 6.39
C ARG A 400 -19.84 7.70 7.56
N TRP A 401 -19.35 6.47 7.69
CA TRP A 401 -19.70 5.60 8.81
C TRP A 401 -19.07 6.02 10.13
N LEU A 402 -17.82 6.49 10.09
CA LEU A 402 -17.00 6.84 11.23
C LEU A 402 -16.28 8.16 10.94
N PRO A 403 -16.88 9.34 11.19
CA PRO A 403 -16.26 10.63 10.88
C PRO A 403 -14.86 10.82 11.49
N ALA A 404 -14.65 10.30 12.71
CA ALA A 404 -13.35 10.33 13.40
C ALA A 404 -12.24 9.57 12.66
N TRP A 405 -12.58 8.62 11.77
CA TRP A 405 -11.63 7.87 10.95
C TRP A 405 -10.75 8.78 10.08
N THR A 406 -11.31 9.91 9.63
CA THR A 406 -10.59 10.88 8.79
C THR A 406 -9.29 11.35 9.44
N ALA A 407 -9.25 11.47 10.77
CA ALA A 407 -8.08 11.96 11.50
C ALA A 407 -6.96 10.92 11.64
N VAL A 408 -7.27 9.63 11.48
CA VAL A 408 -6.30 8.51 11.60
C VAL A 408 -5.97 7.86 10.26
N ARG A 409 -6.74 8.16 9.21
CA ARG A 409 -6.54 7.65 7.85
C ARG A 409 -5.16 8.01 7.32
N SER A 410 -4.40 7.00 6.89
CA SER A 410 -3.02 7.13 6.40
C SER A 410 -2.07 7.87 7.36
N ARG A 411 -2.42 7.97 8.65
CA ARG A 411 -1.62 8.67 9.63
C ARG A 411 -0.44 7.81 10.08
N PRO A 412 0.80 8.32 10.06
CA PRO A 412 1.96 7.58 10.56
C PRO A 412 1.92 7.32 12.07
N GLN A 413 2.54 6.23 12.52
CA GLN A 413 2.78 5.95 13.94
C GLN A 413 4.25 6.16 14.27
N ARG A 414 4.53 7.07 15.22
CA ARG A 414 5.91 7.41 15.62
C ARG A 414 6.52 6.44 16.64
N ASN A 415 5.71 5.56 17.22
CA ASN A 415 6.19 4.53 18.14
C ASN A 415 7.01 3.49 17.35
N GLY A 416 8.27 3.30 17.74
CA GLY A 416 9.26 2.62 16.90
C GLY A 416 9.00 1.15 16.56
N VAL A 417 8.05 0.51 17.25
CA VAL A 417 7.62 -0.87 17.03
C VAL A 417 6.52 -1.02 15.98
N HIS A 418 5.77 0.04 15.65
CA HIS A 418 4.73 -0.07 14.63
C HIS A 418 5.38 -0.13 13.24
N ARG A 419 4.80 -0.98 12.39
CA ARG A 419 5.12 -1.09 10.97
C ARG A 419 4.11 -0.39 10.07
N HIS A 420 2.92 -0.12 10.60
CA HIS A 420 1.74 0.34 9.86
C HIS A 420 1.27 1.74 10.26
N THR A 421 0.60 2.41 9.32
CA THR A 421 -0.23 3.59 9.61
C THR A 421 -1.31 3.26 10.64
N VAL A 422 -1.85 4.27 11.33
CA VAL A 422 -2.84 4.09 12.41
C VAL A 422 -4.07 3.33 11.90
N ASP A 423 -4.67 3.77 10.80
CA ASP A 423 -5.83 3.12 10.18
C ASP A 423 -5.61 1.64 9.85
N ARG A 424 -4.47 1.28 9.26
CA ARG A 424 -4.13 -0.12 9.01
C ARG A 424 -3.96 -0.89 10.31
N HIS A 425 -3.30 -0.31 11.30
CA HIS A 425 -3.11 -0.95 12.60
C HIS A 425 -4.43 -1.22 13.34
N LEU A 426 -5.41 -0.32 13.24
CA LEU A 426 -6.77 -0.56 13.75
C LEU A 426 -7.38 -1.81 13.11
N LEU A 427 -7.29 -1.96 11.79
CA LEU A 427 -7.80 -3.14 11.09
C LEU A 427 -7.02 -4.43 11.39
N GLU A 428 -5.70 -4.36 11.52
CA GLU A 428 -4.89 -5.49 11.96
C GLU A 428 -5.27 -5.92 13.38
N THR A 429 -5.57 -4.97 14.27
CA THR A 429 -6.04 -5.24 15.63
C THR A 429 -7.40 -5.93 15.63
N VAL A 430 -8.33 -5.47 14.78
CA VAL A 430 -9.61 -6.16 14.55
C VAL A 430 -9.39 -7.59 14.05
N LEU A 431 -8.45 -7.79 13.12
CA LEU A 431 -8.11 -9.11 12.58
C LEU A 431 -7.54 -10.05 13.65
N GLN A 432 -6.69 -9.54 14.56
CA GLN A 432 -6.19 -10.34 15.68
C GLN A 432 -7.29 -10.63 16.70
N ALA A 433 -8.17 -9.65 16.98
CA ALA A 433 -9.30 -9.83 17.89
C ALA A 433 -10.33 -10.84 17.35
N SER A 434 -10.60 -10.86 16.03
CA SER A 434 -11.49 -11.85 15.42
C SER A 434 -10.88 -13.25 15.41
N ARG A 435 -9.56 -13.40 15.28
CA ARG A 435 -8.89 -14.71 15.31
C ARG A 435 -8.62 -15.25 16.72
N GLY A 436 -8.45 -14.36 17.68
CA GLY A 436 -7.96 -14.70 19.02
C GLY A 436 -8.97 -15.43 19.90
N PRO A 437 -8.51 -15.97 21.04
CA PRO A 437 -9.38 -16.50 22.08
C PRO A 437 -10.19 -15.37 22.72
N SER A 438 -11.31 -15.01 22.09
CA SER A 438 -12.23 -13.99 22.56
C SER A 438 -13.15 -14.57 23.64
N PRO A 439 -13.53 -13.80 24.67
CA PRO A 439 -14.75 -14.10 25.40
C PRO A 439 -15.91 -14.20 24.38
N ARG A 440 -16.71 -15.28 24.45
CA ARG A 440 -17.89 -15.44 23.58
C ARG A 440 -18.97 -14.41 23.91
N SER A 441 -18.95 -13.85 25.12
CA SER A 441 -19.79 -12.73 25.53
C SER A 441 -19.24 -11.42 24.94
N ARG A 442 -20.14 -10.58 24.43
CA ARG A 442 -19.86 -9.21 23.95
C ARG A 442 -18.75 -9.07 22.90
N ARG A 443 -18.61 -10.05 22.01
CA ARG A 443 -17.67 -10.02 20.88
C ARG A 443 -17.86 -8.79 19.98
N ASP A 444 -19.10 -8.34 19.85
CA ASP A 444 -19.47 -7.08 19.20
C ASP A 444 -18.69 -5.88 19.78
N LEU A 445 -18.68 -5.74 21.11
CA LEU A 445 -17.97 -4.65 21.78
C LEU A 445 -16.45 -4.78 21.66
N LEU A 446 -15.91 -5.99 21.71
CA LEU A 446 -14.47 -6.23 21.49
C LEU A 446 -14.03 -5.76 20.10
N LEU A 447 -14.75 -6.15 19.05
CA LEU A 447 -14.40 -5.80 17.67
C LEU A 447 -14.54 -4.30 17.41
N VAL A 448 -15.58 -3.67 17.96
CA VAL A 448 -15.76 -2.22 17.87
C VAL A 448 -14.69 -1.47 18.67
N ALA A 449 -14.36 -1.93 19.88
CA ALA A 449 -13.27 -1.35 20.66
C ALA A 449 -11.92 -1.52 19.95
N ALA A 450 -11.64 -2.66 19.33
CA ALA A 450 -10.44 -2.90 18.53
C ALA A 450 -10.32 -1.91 17.36
N LEU A 451 -11.43 -1.65 16.66
CA LEU A 451 -11.49 -0.67 15.57
C LEU A 451 -11.26 0.78 16.04
N LEU A 452 -11.55 1.08 17.32
CA LEU A 452 -11.55 2.45 17.85
C LEU A 452 -10.44 2.73 18.88
N HIS A 453 -9.67 1.73 19.32
CA HIS A 453 -8.77 1.86 20.48
C HIS A 453 -7.73 2.98 20.34
N ASP A 454 -7.29 3.23 19.11
CA ASP A 454 -6.30 4.25 18.76
C ASP A 454 -6.89 5.45 17.99
N ILE A 455 -8.22 5.59 17.97
CA ILE A 455 -8.90 6.67 17.22
C ILE A 455 -8.49 8.07 17.72
N GLY A 456 -8.01 8.16 18.96
CA GLY A 456 -7.51 9.38 19.59
C GLY A 456 -6.09 9.79 19.21
N LYS A 457 -5.36 9.01 18.39
CA LYS A 457 -4.00 9.32 17.90
C LYS A 457 -4.02 10.44 16.85
N VAL A 458 -4.57 11.60 17.19
CA VAL A 458 -4.68 12.78 16.33
C VAL A 458 -3.54 13.76 16.58
N ARG A 459 -3.37 14.75 15.70
CA ARG A 459 -2.30 15.75 15.80
C ARG A 459 -2.39 16.52 17.13
N GLY A 460 -1.27 16.58 17.87
CA GLY A 460 -1.17 17.31 19.13
C GLY A 460 -1.68 16.59 20.38
N ALA A 461 -2.22 15.37 20.26
CA ALA A 461 -2.65 14.59 21.41
C ALA A 461 -1.45 14.07 22.22
N GLN A 462 -1.44 14.30 23.54
CA GLN A 462 -0.39 13.80 24.45
C GLN A 462 -0.67 12.40 24.96
N ASP A 463 -1.94 12.09 25.27
CA ASP A 463 -2.42 10.78 25.72
C ASP A 463 -3.61 10.41 24.82
N HIS A 464 -3.36 9.53 23.86
CA HIS A 464 -4.33 9.15 22.83
C HIS A 464 -5.49 8.33 23.38
N SER A 465 -5.30 7.67 24.51
CA SER A 465 -6.37 6.91 25.17
C SER A 465 -7.40 7.86 25.79
N ARG A 466 -6.98 9.01 26.37
CA ARG A 466 -7.94 10.02 26.87
C ARG A 466 -8.65 10.75 25.75
N SER A 467 -7.93 11.13 24.70
CA SER A 467 -8.56 11.81 23.56
C SER A 467 -9.47 10.86 22.78
N GLY A 468 -9.15 9.56 22.76
CA GLY A 468 -9.92 8.50 22.11
C GLY A 468 -11.23 8.16 22.82
N GLU A 469 -11.27 8.16 24.16
CA GLU A 469 -12.45 7.83 24.97
C GLU A 469 -13.74 8.56 24.53
N PRO A 470 -13.80 9.91 24.46
CA PRO A 470 -15.02 10.60 24.06
C PRO A 470 -15.39 10.36 22.59
N LEU A 471 -14.40 10.16 21.71
CA LEU A 471 -14.61 9.84 20.30
C LEU A 471 -15.22 8.45 20.12
N ALA A 472 -14.68 7.46 20.85
CA ALA A 472 -15.15 6.08 20.83
C ALA A 472 -16.57 5.97 21.40
N ARG A 473 -16.87 6.71 22.48
CA ARG A 473 -18.22 6.80 23.04
C ARG A 473 -19.22 7.34 22.03
N ALA A 474 -18.88 8.47 21.39
CA ALA A 474 -19.73 9.11 20.39
C ALA A 474 -19.97 8.18 19.19
N ALA A 475 -18.91 7.53 18.68
CA ALA A 475 -19.01 6.56 17.61
C ALA A 475 -19.89 5.36 17.99
N ALA A 476 -19.74 4.80 19.19
CA ALA A 476 -20.57 3.68 19.63
C ALA A 476 -22.06 4.05 19.73
N LEU A 477 -22.39 5.23 20.27
CA LEU A 477 -23.77 5.73 20.28
C LEU A 477 -24.33 5.90 18.86
N ASP A 478 -23.53 6.45 17.95
CA ASP A 478 -23.91 6.66 16.56
C ASP A 478 -24.12 5.34 15.80
N LEU A 479 -23.29 4.33 16.08
CA LEU A 479 -23.45 2.94 15.62
C LEU A 479 -24.66 2.22 16.26
N GLY A 480 -25.44 2.91 17.09
CA GLY A 480 -26.68 2.41 17.67
C GLY A 480 -26.51 1.51 18.89
N PHE A 481 -25.35 1.55 19.57
CA PHE A 481 -25.21 0.92 20.88
C PHE A 481 -25.97 1.71 21.96
N CYS A 482 -26.45 1.01 22.99
CA CYS A 482 -27.04 1.69 24.14
C CYS A 482 -25.98 2.43 24.95
N ALA A 483 -26.38 3.35 25.83
CA ALA A 483 -25.45 4.17 26.60
C ALA A 483 -24.46 3.34 27.43
N ALA A 484 -24.93 2.29 28.10
CA ALA A 484 -24.07 1.42 28.92
C ALA A 484 -22.99 0.70 28.09
N ASP A 485 -23.32 0.30 26.86
CA ASP A 485 -22.39 -0.35 25.95
C ASP A 485 -21.40 0.64 25.35
N ALA A 486 -21.88 1.84 25.00
CA ALA A 486 -21.02 2.91 24.53
C ALA A 486 -20.03 3.37 25.61
N ASP A 487 -20.46 3.44 26.87
CA ASP A 487 -19.60 3.72 28.03
C ASP A 487 -18.57 2.61 28.24
N LEU A 488 -18.95 1.34 28.02
CA LEU A 488 -18.02 0.22 28.06
C LEU A 488 -16.98 0.29 26.93
N VAL A 489 -17.38 0.56 25.69
CA VAL A 489 -16.44 0.77 24.57
C VAL A 489 -15.49 1.92 24.88
N ALA A 490 -16.02 3.05 25.38
CA ALA A 490 -15.22 4.20 25.77
C ALA A 490 -14.16 3.84 26.84
N ARG A 491 -14.55 3.06 27.85
CA ARG A 491 -13.63 2.55 28.87
C ARG A 491 -12.56 1.61 28.30
N LEU A 492 -12.94 0.70 27.41
CA LEU A 492 -11.96 -0.19 26.76
C LEU A 492 -10.92 0.61 25.98
N VAL A 493 -11.36 1.63 25.23
CA VAL A 493 -10.46 2.56 24.54
C VAL A 493 -9.62 3.37 25.54
N ARG A 494 -10.20 3.82 26.64
CA ARG A 494 -9.51 4.60 27.66
C ARG A 494 -8.38 3.84 28.34
N GLU A 495 -8.59 2.55 28.58
CA GLU A 495 -7.74 1.69 29.42
C GLU A 495 -6.92 0.66 28.63
N HIS A 496 -6.92 0.71 27.28
CA HIS A 496 -6.31 -0.34 26.43
C HIS A 496 -4.80 -0.59 26.68
N LEU A 497 -4.09 0.36 27.30
CA LEU A 497 -2.68 0.21 27.68
C LEU A 497 -2.47 -0.15 29.15
N THR A 498 -3.51 -0.07 29.98
CA THR A 498 -3.39 -0.12 31.44
C THR A 498 -2.97 -1.51 31.92
N LEU A 499 -3.62 -2.57 31.44
CA LEU A 499 -3.31 -3.94 31.89
C LEU A 499 -1.88 -4.35 31.54
N ILE A 500 -1.43 -4.10 30.30
CA ILE A 500 -0.08 -4.46 29.90
C ILE A 500 0.97 -3.57 30.58
N GLY A 501 0.66 -2.28 30.79
CA GLY A 501 1.51 -1.37 31.55
C GLY A 501 1.74 -1.87 32.97
N LEU A 502 0.68 -2.21 33.70
CA LEU A 502 0.77 -2.77 35.04
C LEU A 502 1.50 -4.12 35.05
N ALA A 503 1.12 -5.05 34.16
CA ALA A 503 1.68 -6.39 34.11
C ALA A 503 3.20 -6.42 33.83
N THR A 504 3.73 -5.42 33.13
CA THR A 504 5.15 -5.36 32.75
C THR A 504 6.00 -4.49 33.66
N SER A 505 5.39 -3.61 34.46
CA SER A 505 6.11 -2.66 35.31
C SER A 505 5.98 -2.92 36.81
N ARG A 506 5.03 -3.77 37.24
CA ARG A 506 4.73 -4.02 38.66
C ARG A 506 4.51 -5.49 38.95
N ASP A 507 4.53 -5.84 40.23
CA ASP A 507 4.21 -7.18 40.71
C ASP A 507 2.69 -7.44 40.59
N PRO A 508 2.24 -8.49 39.87
CA PRO A 508 0.82 -8.80 39.70
C PRO A 508 0.10 -9.24 40.99
N THR A 509 0.84 -9.51 42.06
CA THR A 509 0.29 -9.91 43.37
C THR A 509 0.20 -8.76 44.37
N ASP A 510 0.80 -7.61 44.06
CA ASP A 510 0.77 -6.43 44.91
C ASP A 510 -0.67 -5.87 45.05
N PRO A 511 -1.19 -5.67 46.28
CA PRO A 511 -2.53 -5.14 46.50
C PRO A 511 -2.79 -3.79 45.83
N GLN A 512 -1.78 -2.92 45.74
CA GLN A 512 -1.94 -1.62 45.08
C GLN A 512 -2.12 -1.79 43.57
N THR A 513 -1.30 -2.64 42.95
CA THR A 513 -1.41 -3.00 41.53
C THR A 513 -2.78 -3.61 41.20
N LEU A 514 -3.30 -4.50 42.05
CA LEU A 514 -4.64 -5.07 41.88
C LEU A 514 -5.76 -4.04 42.09
N THR A 515 -5.59 -3.08 43.00
CA THR A 515 -6.55 -1.99 43.21
C THR A 515 -6.63 -1.08 41.98
N GLU A 516 -5.48 -0.69 41.42
CA GLU A 516 -5.42 0.12 40.20
C GLU A 516 -6.02 -0.65 39.00
N ALA A 517 -5.71 -1.94 38.86
CA ALA A 517 -6.28 -2.77 37.79
C ALA A 517 -7.80 -2.95 37.96
N ALA A 518 -8.30 -3.12 39.19
CA ALA A 518 -9.73 -3.21 39.49
C ALA A 518 -10.49 -1.92 39.16
N ALA A 519 -9.87 -0.75 39.40
CA ALA A 519 -10.45 0.54 39.03
C ALA A 519 -10.56 0.72 37.51
N ALA A 520 -9.55 0.30 36.75
CA ALA A 520 -9.55 0.35 35.29
C ALA A 520 -10.71 -0.47 34.69
N VAL A 521 -10.98 -1.64 35.26
CA VAL A 521 -12.05 -2.56 34.81
C VAL A 521 -13.39 -2.34 35.52
N ASP A 522 -13.52 -1.28 36.32
CA ASP A 522 -14.76 -0.93 37.02
C ASP A 522 -15.30 -2.07 37.92
N GLY A 523 -14.39 -2.87 38.48
CA GLY A 523 -14.73 -4.04 39.30
C GLY A 523 -15.43 -5.19 38.55
N ARG A 524 -15.57 -5.13 37.22
CA ARG A 524 -16.35 -6.09 36.43
C ARG A 524 -15.47 -7.11 35.72
N VAL A 525 -15.72 -8.40 35.96
CA VAL A 525 -14.98 -9.52 35.32
C VAL A 525 -15.11 -9.50 33.80
N GLU A 526 -16.28 -9.15 33.25
CA GLU A 526 -16.47 -9.02 31.80
C GLU A 526 -15.52 -7.99 31.16
N VAL A 527 -15.25 -6.88 31.86
CA VAL A 527 -14.33 -5.83 31.38
C VAL A 527 -12.89 -6.32 31.43
N VAL A 528 -12.52 -7.14 32.42
CA VAL A 528 -11.20 -7.81 32.46
C VAL A 528 -10.99 -8.65 31.21
N ASP A 529 -11.98 -9.46 30.84
CA ASP A 529 -11.87 -10.38 29.70
C ASP A 529 -11.79 -9.62 28.37
N LEU A 530 -12.64 -8.60 28.18
CA LEU A 530 -12.62 -7.76 26.98
C LEU A 530 -11.31 -6.96 26.86
N LEU A 531 -10.86 -6.33 27.95
CA LEU A 531 -9.66 -5.51 27.94
C LEU A 531 -8.39 -6.34 27.75
N ALA A 532 -8.33 -7.54 28.33
CA ALA A 532 -7.24 -8.48 28.11
C ALA A 532 -7.18 -8.96 26.66
N ALA A 533 -8.33 -9.31 26.07
CA ALA A 533 -8.40 -9.72 24.66
C ALA A 533 -7.99 -8.57 23.71
N LEU A 534 -8.45 -7.34 23.99
CA LEU A 534 -8.05 -6.16 23.22
C LEU A 534 -6.54 -5.91 23.32
N THR A 535 -5.98 -5.99 24.53
CA THR A 535 -4.55 -5.81 24.79
C THR A 535 -3.70 -6.82 24.00
N GLU A 536 -4.10 -8.09 24.00
CA GLU A 536 -3.41 -9.14 23.24
C GLU A 536 -3.54 -8.91 21.73
N ALA A 537 -4.72 -8.55 21.24
CA ALA A 537 -4.96 -8.29 19.83
C ALA A 537 -4.11 -7.11 19.31
N ASP A 538 -4.04 -6.01 20.05
CA ASP A 538 -3.22 -4.84 19.73
C ASP A 538 -1.74 -5.23 19.67
N ALA A 539 -1.21 -5.86 20.73
CA ALA A 539 0.18 -6.27 20.79
C ALA A 539 0.57 -7.23 19.63
N ARG A 540 -0.32 -8.15 19.25
CA ARG A 540 -0.12 -9.05 18.10
C ARG A 540 -0.15 -8.31 16.76
N ALA A 541 -0.99 -7.29 16.64
CA ALA A 541 -1.11 -6.48 15.42
C ALA A 541 0.13 -5.61 15.16
N VAL A 542 0.84 -5.21 16.22
CA VAL A 542 2.15 -4.54 16.08
C VAL A 542 3.22 -5.50 15.57
N GLY A 543 3.26 -6.72 16.11
CA GLY A 543 4.11 -7.81 15.61
C GLY A 543 4.59 -8.78 16.69
N GLY A 544 5.11 -9.94 16.26
CA GLY A 544 5.55 -11.02 17.17
C GLY A 544 6.74 -10.66 18.08
N THR A 545 7.45 -9.56 17.82
CA THR A 545 8.48 -9.04 18.72
C THR A 545 7.87 -8.27 19.91
N VAL A 546 6.66 -7.72 19.74
CA VAL A 546 5.93 -7.01 20.79
C VAL A 546 5.11 -7.99 21.61
N TRP A 547 4.45 -8.97 20.99
CA TRP A 547 3.76 -10.04 21.70
C TRP A 547 4.64 -11.28 21.86
N THR A 548 5.28 -11.42 23.03
CA THR A 548 6.17 -12.54 23.35
C THR A 548 5.53 -13.52 24.35
N PRO A 549 5.98 -14.80 24.42
CA PRO A 549 5.48 -15.75 25.43
C PRO A 549 5.63 -15.24 26.89
N TRP A 550 6.65 -14.43 27.15
CA TRP A 550 6.87 -13.80 28.44
C TRP A 550 5.80 -12.74 28.74
N ARG A 551 5.50 -11.81 27.82
CA ARG A 551 4.43 -10.82 27.99
C ARG A 551 3.06 -11.47 28.13
N ALA A 552 2.80 -12.55 27.40
CA ALA A 552 1.58 -13.32 27.55
C ALA A 552 1.43 -13.87 28.97
N THR A 553 2.50 -14.48 29.52
CA THR A 553 2.51 -14.99 30.91
C THR A 553 2.24 -13.88 31.92
N LEU A 554 2.82 -12.68 31.74
CA LEU A 554 2.59 -11.55 32.64
C LEU A 554 1.14 -11.06 32.61
N LEU A 555 0.57 -10.87 31.42
CA LEU A 555 -0.83 -10.45 31.28
C LEU A 555 -1.79 -11.50 31.85
N HIS A 556 -1.55 -12.78 31.58
CA HIS A 556 -2.36 -13.87 32.13
C HIS A 556 -2.26 -13.94 33.65
N SER A 557 -1.07 -13.75 34.22
CA SER A 557 -0.88 -13.72 35.67
C SER A 557 -1.66 -12.57 36.31
N LEU A 558 -1.52 -11.34 35.80
CA LEU A 558 -2.25 -10.18 36.33
C LEU A 558 -3.76 -10.39 36.25
N THR A 559 -4.27 -10.81 35.08
CA THR A 559 -5.71 -11.00 34.88
C THR A 559 -6.27 -12.15 35.71
N ALA A 560 -5.50 -13.21 35.98
CA ALA A 560 -5.92 -14.29 36.88
C ALA A 560 -6.06 -13.81 38.33
N HIS A 561 -5.07 -13.07 38.85
CA HIS A 561 -5.14 -12.50 40.19
C HIS A 561 -6.27 -11.48 40.32
N LEU A 562 -6.47 -10.65 39.30
CA LEU A 562 -7.56 -9.67 39.26
C LEU A 562 -8.94 -10.36 39.30
N ARG A 563 -9.18 -11.39 38.47
CA ARG A 563 -10.44 -12.16 38.51
C ARG A 563 -10.69 -12.77 39.88
N ALA A 564 -9.67 -13.37 40.49
CA ALA A 564 -9.78 -13.95 41.83
C ALA A 564 -10.06 -12.90 42.92
N SER A 565 -9.51 -11.68 42.78
CA SER A 565 -9.76 -10.57 43.70
C SER A 565 -11.20 -10.07 43.59
N LEU A 566 -11.71 -9.92 42.37
CA LEU A 566 -13.07 -9.44 42.13
C LEU A 566 -14.12 -10.44 42.62
N ALA A 567 -13.89 -11.75 42.39
CA ALA A 567 -14.79 -12.80 42.89
C ALA A 567 -14.90 -12.81 44.43
N ARG A 568 -13.80 -12.54 45.14
CA ARG A 568 -13.80 -12.46 46.61
C ARG A 568 -14.47 -11.20 47.16
N GLY A 569 -14.57 -10.13 46.36
CA GLY A 569 -15.26 -8.91 46.74
C GLY A 569 -16.80 -9.04 46.70
N ASP A 570 -17.33 -9.94 45.87
CA ASP A 570 -18.77 -10.17 45.71
C ASP A 570 -19.39 -11.00 46.86
N ASP A 571 -18.59 -11.83 47.54
CA ASP A 571 -19.03 -12.64 48.70
C ASP A 571 -19.15 -11.84 50.01
N GLY A 572 -18.89 -10.52 49.99
CA GLY A 572 -18.83 -9.63 51.15
C GLY A 572 -20.08 -8.79 51.46
N GLY A 573 -21.27 -9.20 51.03
CA GLY A 573 -22.54 -8.54 51.40
C GLY A 573 -22.79 -8.60 52.92
N PRO A 574 -23.30 -7.53 53.58
CA PRO A 574 -23.36 -7.47 55.04
C PRO A 574 -24.33 -8.52 55.59
N GLY A 575 -23.80 -9.45 56.39
CA GLY A 575 -24.60 -10.42 57.13
C GLY A 575 -25.62 -9.73 58.05
N PRO A 576 -26.80 -10.35 58.29
CA PRO A 576 -27.86 -9.71 59.06
C PRO A 576 -27.42 -9.60 60.52
N HIS A 577 -27.14 -8.38 60.98
CA HIS A 577 -27.14 -8.07 62.40
C HIS A 577 -28.58 -7.98 62.90
N GLY A 578 -28.99 -9.00 63.64
CA GLY A 578 -30.21 -9.03 64.46
C GLY A 578 -30.52 -10.49 64.83
N ALA A 579 -30.67 -10.91 66.08
CA ALA A 579 -30.98 -10.20 67.31
C ALA A 579 -30.48 -11.01 68.52
N GLY A 580 -29.93 -10.34 69.53
CA GLY A 580 -29.87 -10.87 70.89
C GLY A 580 -31.17 -10.52 71.61
N GLN A 581 -31.97 -11.53 71.93
CA GLN A 581 -32.94 -11.51 73.04
C GLN A 581 -32.16 -11.92 74.31
N GLY A 582 -32.34 -11.32 75.48
CA GLY A 582 -33.63 -11.13 76.14
C GLY A 582 -33.91 -12.36 76.97
#